data_AF-A0A378FXI4-F1
#
_entry.id   AF-A0A378FXI4-F1
#
_cell.length_a   1.000
_cell.length_b   1.000
_cell.length_c   1.000
_cell.angle_alpha   90.00
_cell.angle_beta   90.00
_cell.angle_gamma   90.00
#
_symmetry.space_group_name_H-M   'P 1'
#
loop_
_entity.id
_entity.type
_entity.pdbx_description
1 polymer ?
#
loop_
_entity_poly.entity_id
_entity_poly.type
_entity_poly.pdbx_seq_one_letter_code
_entity_poly.pdbx_strand_id
1 'polypeptide(L)'
;MVLAAAAWWLLRPPGLPAGFASSNGRIEATEVDIASKIAGRIDTILVKEGQFVHQGEVLARMDTRVLNEQRLEAAAQIKEAESAVLAARALLDQRQSEMRASEAVVKQRQAELDSTAKRHVRSNTLSQRGAVSAQQLDDDRAAAESARAALESAKAQVSAARAAIEAARTSIIQAQTRVEAAQATERRILADIYDSELKAPPRRPHSVSRR
;
A
#
# COMPACT_ATOMS: atom_id res chain seq x y z
N MET A 1 -79.97 -41.91 13.22
CA MET A 1 -78.86 -41.42 12.37
C MET A 1 -79.28 -40.85 11.00
N VAL A 2 -80.48 -41.15 10.48
CA VAL A 2 -80.95 -40.65 9.17
C VAL A 2 -81.26 -39.13 9.18
N LEU A 3 -81.77 -38.60 10.29
CA LEU A 3 -82.12 -37.17 10.40
C LEU A 3 -80.90 -36.23 10.39
N ALA A 4 -79.75 -36.67 10.93
CA ALA A 4 -78.51 -35.90 10.89
C ALA A 4 -77.94 -35.81 9.46
N ALA A 5 -78.11 -36.86 8.66
CA ALA A 5 -77.70 -36.87 7.25
C ALA A 5 -78.56 -35.95 6.38
N ALA A 6 -79.88 -35.89 6.65
CA ALA A 6 -80.79 -35.00 5.94
C ALA A 6 -80.53 -33.52 6.27
N ALA A 7 -80.27 -33.19 7.53
CA ALA A 7 -79.90 -31.84 7.94
C ALA A 7 -78.56 -31.40 7.30
N TRP A 8 -77.58 -32.30 7.22
CA TRP A 8 -76.32 -32.02 6.53
C TRP A 8 -76.50 -31.76 5.04
N TRP A 9 -77.45 -32.43 4.39
CA TRP A 9 -77.73 -32.24 2.97
C TRP A 9 -78.44 -30.91 2.69
N LEU A 10 -79.33 -30.47 3.60
CA LEU A 10 -80.05 -29.19 3.48
C LEU A 10 -79.20 -27.97 3.81
N LEU A 11 -78.15 -28.10 4.65
CA LEU A 11 -77.25 -27.00 5.00
C LEU A 11 -76.03 -26.87 4.08
N ARG A 12 -75.98 -27.58 2.94
CA ARG A 12 -74.89 -27.39 1.96
C ARG A 12 -75.05 -26.04 1.26
N PRO A 13 -74.04 -25.15 1.29
CA PRO A 13 -74.11 -23.89 0.57
C PRO A 13 -74.29 -24.15 -0.93
N PRO A 14 -75.11 -23.35 -1.64
CA PRO A 14 -75.29 -23.49 -3.08
C PRO A 14 -73.93 -23.34 -3.78
N GLY A 15 -73.54 -24.35 -4.55
CA GLY A 15 -72.37 -24.31 -5.41
C GLY A 15 -72.49 -23.21 -6.47
N LEU A 16 -71.34 -22.76 -6.99
CA LEU A 16 -71.24 -21.66 -7.94
C LEU A 16 -72.14 -21.87 -9.19
N PRO A 17 -72.83 -20.82 -9.71
CA PRO A 17 -73.75 -20.92 -10.84
C PRO A 17 -73.08 -21.37 -12.15
N ALA A 18 -73.84 -22.02 -13.02
CA ALA A 18 -73.34 -22.55 -14.30
C ALA A 18 -72.74 -21.43 -15.17
N GLY A 19 -71.45 -21.56 -15.51
CA GLY A 19 -70.67 -20.56 -16.27
C GLY A 19 -69.54 -19.90 -15.47
N PHE A 20 -69.49 -20.08 -14.15
CA PHE A 20 -68.40 -19.57 -13.30
C PHE A 20 -67.43 -20.69 -12.92
N ALA A 21 -66.17 -20.57 -13.34
CA ALA A 21 -65.07 -21.43 -12.90
C ALA A 21 -64.28 -20.72 -11.79
N SER A 22 -64.17 -21.36 -10.61
CA SER A 22 -63.26 -20.93 -9.56
C SER A 22 -61.87 -21.50 -9.84
N SER A 23 -60.89 -20.64 -10.13
CA SER A 23 -59.49 -21.01 -10.22
C SER A 23 -58.71 -20.34 -9.09
N ASN A 24 -57.90 -21.10 -8.36
CA ASN A 24 -56.96 -20.56 -7.39
C ASN A 24 -55.67 -20.16 -8.10
N GLY A 25 -55.45 -18.86 -8.29
CA GLY A 25 -54.14 -18.35 -8.69
C GLY A 25 -53.19 -18.40 -7.50
N ARG A 26 -52.11 -19.20 -7.59
CA ARG A 26 -50.99 -19.13 -6.64
C ARG A 26 -49.82 -18.47 -7.36
N ILE A 27 -49.45 -17.28 -6.92
CA ILE A 27 -48.26 -16.58 -7.41
C ILE A 27 -47.09 -17.09 -6.57
N GLU A 28 -46.24 -17.91 -7.18
CA GLU A 28 -44.97 -18.34 -6.60
C GLU A 28 -43.90 -17.31 -7.02
N ALA A 29 -43.40 -16.52 -6.07
CA ALA A 29 -42.32 -15.58 -6.31
C ALA A 29 -41.06 -16.05 -5.58
N THR A 30 -39.90 -16.02 -6.25
CA THR A 30 -38.62 -16.19 -5.57
C THR A 30 -38.22 -14.87 -4.94
N GLU A 31 -38.34 -14.77 -3.62
CA GLU A 31 -37.90 -13.61 -2.86
C GLU A 31 -36.37 -13.67 -2.65
N VAL A 32 -35.72 -12.51 -2.76
CA VAL A 32 -34.29 -12.36 -2.52
C VAL A 32 -34.09 -11.22 -1.55
N ASP A 33 -33.64 -11.55 -0.34
CA ASP A 33 -33.31 -10.56 0.66
C ASP A 33 -32.04 -9.80 0.27
N ILE A 34 -32.13 -8.47 0.27
CA ILE A 34 -31.01 -7.58 -0.02
C ILE A 34 -30.61 -6.92 1.30
N ALA A 35 -29.43 -7.28 1.79
CA ALA A 35 -28.84 -6.70 2.99
C ALA A 35 -27.58 -5.91 2.65
N SER A 36 -27.27 -4.89 3.46
CA SER A 36 -25.99 -4.18 3.35
C SER A 36 -24.86 -5.06 3.85
N LYS A 37 -23.70 -4.96 3.19
CA LYS A 37 -22.47 -5.65 3.64
C LYS A 37 -21.89 -5.01 4.91
N ILE A 38 -22.18 -3.73 5.13
CA ILE A 38 -21.68 -2.94 6.24
C ILE A 38 -22.89 -2.40 7.02
N ALA A 39 -22.81 -2.38 8.35
CA ALA A 39 -23.85 -1.78 9.17
C ALA A 39 -23.80 -0.26 9.08
N GLY A 40 -24.95 0.41 8.94
CA GLY A 40 -25.02 1.86 8.91
C GLY A 40 -26.43 2.39 8.71
N ARG A 41 -26.57 3.72 8.81
CA ARG A 41 -27.86 4.40 8.65
C ARG A 41 -28.19 4.55 7.15
N ILE A 42 -29.42 4.25 6.78
CA ILE A 42 -29.94 4.56 5.44
C ILE A 42 -30.11 6.08 5.33
N ASP A 43 -29.54 6.65 4.30
CA ASP A 43 -29.73 8.07 3.96
C ASP A 43 -30.98 8.25 3.09
N THR A 44 -31.04 7.51 1.97
CA THR A 44 -32.14 7.64 1.00
C THR A 44 -32.53 6.28 0.42
N ILE A 45 -33.84 6.03 0.29
CA ILE A 45 -34.39 4.90 -0.47
C ILE A 45 -34.87 5.45 -1.82
N LEU A 46 -34.39 4.87 -2.92
CA LEU A 46 -34.59 5.37 -4.29
C LEU A 46 -35.73 4.66 -5.03
N VAL A 47 -36.26 3.57 -4.46
CA VAL A 47 -37.30 2.74 -5.06
C VAL A 47 -38.52 2.63 -4.17
N LYS A 48 -39.69 2.42 -4.78
CA LYS A 48 -40.95 2.19 -4.09
C LYS A 48 -41.35 0.73 -4.11
N GLU A 49 -42.17 0.32 -3.16
CA GLU A 49 -42.74 -1.02 -3.15
C GLU A 49 -43.53 -1.30 -4.45
N GLY A 50 -43.28 -2.47 -5.06
CA GLY A 50 -43.87 -2.85 -6.35
C GLY A 50 -43.21 -2.25 -7.59
N GLN A 51 -42.15 -1.44 -7.45
CA GLN A 51 -41.42 -0.88 -8.59
C GLN A 51 -40.54 -1.94 -9.25
N PHE A 52 -40.59 -2.01 -10.59
CA PHE A 52 -39.68 -2.85 -11.36
C PHE A 52 -38.28 -2.23 -11.38
N VAL A 53 -37.29 -3.02 -10.99
CA VAL A 53 -35.88 -2.62 -10.94
C VAL A 53 -35.02 -3.53 -11.82
N HIS A 54 -33.95 -2.97 -12.37
CA HIS A 54 -33.00 -3.67 -13.22
C HIS A 54 -31.81 -4.13 -12.41
N GLN A 55 -31.13 -5.19 -12.86
CA GLN A 55 -29.90 -5.65 -12.19
C GLN A 55 -28.87 -4.52 -12.12
N GLY A 56 -28.27 -4.33 -10.94
CA GLY A 56 -27.27 -3.29 -10.69
C GLY A 56 -27.84 -1.90 -10.39
N GLU A 57 -29.17 -1.72 -10.46
CA GLU A 57 -29.83 -0.47 -10.10
C GLU A 57 -29.69 -0.19 -8.59
N VAL A 58 -29.38 1.05 -8.22
CA VAL A 58 -29.22 1.45 -6.82
C VAL A 58 -30.60 1.62 -6.18
N LEU A 59 -30.88 0.78 -5.18
CA LEU A 59 -32.16 0.72 -4.47
C LEU A 59 -32.19 1.64 -3.26
N ALA A 60 -31.08 1.73 -2.53
CA ALA A 60 -30.92 2.59 -1.37
C ALA A 60 -29.46 3.05 -1.23
N ARG A 61 -29.25 4.20 -0.62
CA ARG A 61 -27.93 4.72 -0.26
C ARG A 61 -27.82 4.86 1.24
N MET A 62 -26.67 4.49 1.78
CA MET A 62 -26.35 4.70 3.18
C MET A 62 -25.66 6.05 3.40
N ASP A 63 -25.69 6.53 4.63
CA ASP A 63 -25.01 7.75 5.05
C ASP A 63 -23.49 7.53 5.09
N THR A 64 -22.78 8.09 4.11
CA THR A 64 -21.33 7.92 3.95
C THR A 64 -20.52 9.09 4.49
N ARG A 65 -21.11 10.02 5.26
CA ARG A 65 -20.38 11.20 5.78
C ARG A 65 -19.10 10.82 6.53
N VAL A 66 -19.20 9.88 7.46
CA VAL A 66 -18.05 9.40 8.24
C VAL A 66 -17.00 8.73 7.35
N LEU A 67 -17.43 7.93 6.36
CA LEU A 67 -16.51 7.27 5.42
C LEU A 67 -15.80 8.27 4.50
N ASN A 68 -16.48 9.35 4.10
CA ASN A 68 -15.87 10.43 3.32
C ASN A 68 -14.82 11.20 4.13
N GLU A 69 -15.07 11.48 5.41
CA GLU A 69 -14.06 12.08 6.29
C GLU A 69 -12.85 11.15 6.48
N GLN A 70 -13.09 9.85 6.69
CA GLN A 70 -12.01 8.85 6.75
C GLN A 70 -11.20 8.79 5.46
N ARG A 71 -11.85 8.94 4.30
CA ARG A 71 -11.16 9.02 3.00
C ARG A 71 -10.28 10.28 2.92
N LEU A 72 -10.77 11.44 3.37
CA LEU A 72 -9.98 12.67 3.39
C LEU A 72 -8.76 12.54 4.32
N GLU A 73 -8.94 11.90 5.48
CA GLU A 73 -7.84 11.57 6.40
C GLU A 73 -6.81 10.65 5.73
N ALA A 74 -7.26 9.57 5.08
CA ALA A 74 -6.36 8.66 4.36
C ALA A 74 -5.61 9.37 3.21
N ALA A 75 -6.28 10.28 2.48
CA ALA A 75 -5.65 11.08 1.45
C ALA A 75 -4.58 12.04 2.02
N ALA A 76 -4.79 12.57 3.23
CA ALA A 76 -3.78 13.36 3.93
C ALA A 76 -2.57 12.49 4.34
N GLN A 77 -2.81 11.28 4.84
CA GLN A 77 -1.75 10.31 5.18
C GLN A 77 -0.92 9.91 3.96
N ILE A 78 -1.54 9.77 2.77
CA ILE A 78 -0.81 9.53 1.52
C ILE A 78 0.16 10.69 1.23
N LYS A 79 -0.30 11.95 1.32
CA LYS A 79 0.55 13.12 1.09
C LYS A 79 1.70 13.22 2.10
N GLU A 80 1.46 12.86 3.35
CA GLU A 80 2.49 12.79 4.39
C GLU A 80 3.54 11.72 4.03
N ALA A 81 3.10 10.53 3.65
CA ALA A 81 3.99 9.44 3.24
C ALA A 81 4.80 9.80 1.98
N GLU A 82 4.20 10.48 1.00
CA GLU A 82 4.89 10.99 -0.19
C GLU A 82 5.95 12.02 0.18
N SER A 83 5.64 12.91 1.14
CA SER A 83 6.60 13.88 1.67
C SER A 83 7.79 13.18 2.36
N ALA A 84 7.53 12.07 3.07
CA ALA A 84 8.59 11.25 3.64
C ALA A 84 9.49 10.60 2.57
N VAL A 85 8.94 10.20 1.42
CA VAL A 85 9.73 9.72 0.28
C VAL A 85 10.65 10.83 -0.26
N LEU A 86 10.13 12.05 -0.40
CA LEU A 86 10.94 13.20 -0.83
C LEU A 86 12.07 13.50 0.16
N ALA A 87 11.79 13.48 1.46
CA ALA A 87 12.81 13.66 2.49
C ALA A 87 13.88 12.56 2.44
N ALA A 88 13.48 11.30 2.24
CA ALA A 88 14.42 10.17 2.11
C ALA A 88 15.30 10.31 0.85
N ARG A 89 14.76 10.82 -0.26
CA ARG A 89 15.54 11.11 -1.48
C ARG A 89 16.54 12.24 -1.26
N ALA A 90 16.12 13.33 -0.63
CA ALA A 90 17.04 14.43 -0.29
C ALA A 90 18.19 13.95 0.61
N LEU A 91 17.91 13.07 1.57
CA LEU A 91 18.94 12.44 2.39
C LEU A 91 19.90 11.59 1.56
N LEU A 92 19.41 10.80 0.59
CA LEU A 92 20.26 10.04 -0.32
C LEU A 92 21.20 10.96 -1.10
N ASP A 93 20.70 12.08 -1.63
CA ASP A 93 21.51 13.05 -2.38
C ASP A 93 22.60 13.69 -1.50
N GLN A 94 22.27 13.97 -0.23
CA GLN A 94 23.24 14.41 0.76
C GLN A 94 24.33 13.34 0.98
N ARG A 95 23.95 12.07 1.19
CA ARG A 95 24.92 10.97 1.38
C ARG A 95 25.81 10.75 0.16
N GLN A 96 25.29 10.90 -1.04
CA GLN A 96 26.09 10.86 -2.26
C GLN A 96 27.09 12.01 -2.31
N SER A 97 26.71 13.20 -1.86
CA SER A 97 27.62 14.34 -1.76
C SER A 97 28.73 14.12 -0.73
N GLU A 98 28.40 13.55 0.43
CA GLU A 98 29.37 13.15 1.46
C GLU A 98 30.35 12.10 0.94
N MET A 99 29.88 11.12 0.17
CA MET A 99 30.74 10.13 -0.48
C MET A 99 31.71 10.78 -1.48
N ARG A 100 31.24 11.71 -2.33
CA ARG A 100 32.12 12.44 -3.27
C ARG A 100 33.20 13.24 -2.53
N ALA A 101 32.84 13.87 -1.42
CA ALA A 101 33.79 14.58 -0.57
C ALA A 101 34.84 13.60 0.02
N SER A 102 34.40 12.44 0.50
CA SER A 102 35.27 11.40 1.06
C SER A 102 36.22 10.83 -0.01
N GLU A 103 35.75 10.64 -1.25
CA GLU A 103 36.59 10.24 -2.37
C GLU A 103 37.63 11.28 -2.75
N ALA A 104 37.30 12.58 -2.64
CA ALA A 104 38.27 13.65 -2.83
C ALA A 104 39.37 13.61 -1.76
N VAL A 105 39.03 13.32 -0.51
CA VAL A 105 40.00 13.12 0.57
C VAL A 105 40.91 11.93 0.29
N VAL A 106 40.37 10.80 -0.21
CA VAL A 106 41.19 9.65 -0.64
C VAL A 106 42.20 10.07 -1.70
N LYS A 107 41.77 10.82 -2.72
CA LYS A 107 42.68 11.32 -3.77
C LYS A 107 43.78 12.23 -3.19
N GLN A 108 43.43 13.11 -2.26
CA GLN A 108 44.40 13.96 -1.56
C GLN A 108 45.44 13.11 -0.79
N ARG A 109 44.99 12.14 0.01
CA ARG A 109 45.88 11.25 0.77
C ARG A 109 46.73 10.36 -0.12
N GLN A 110 46.21 9.96 -1.27
CA GLN A 110 46.96 9.19 -2.25
C GLN A 110 48.11 10.00 -2.85
N ALA A 111 47.88 11.28 -3.17
CA ALA A 111 48.92 12.18 -3.68
C ALA A 111 49.99 12.47 -2.61
N GLU A 112 49.57 12.63 -1.35
CA GLU A 112 50.49 12.79 -0.22
C GLU A 112 51.39 11.56 -0.04
N LEU A 113 50.80 10.36 -0.03
CA LEU A 113 51.55 9.11 0.05
C LEU A 113 52.57 8.99 -1.09
N ASP A 114 52.19 9.31 -2.32
CA ASP A 114 53.11 9.26 -3.48
C ASP A 114 54.31 10.22 -3.29
N SER A 115 54.06 11.44 -2.80
CA SER A 115 55.12 12.41 -2.50
C SER A 115 56.06 11.92 -1.40
N THR A 116 55.51 11.43 -0.28
CA THR A 116 56.30 10.91 0.86
C THR A 116 57.07 9.64 0.49
N ALA A 117 56.46 8.75 -0.31
CA ALA A 117 57.10 7.53 -0.77
C ALA A 117 58.27 7.84 -1.71
N LYS A 118 58.09 8.76 -2.66
CA LYS A 118 59.18 9.24 -3.53
C LYS A 118 60.31 9.89 -2.74
N ARG A 119 59.99 10.65 -1.68
CA ARG A 119 61.00 11.23 -0.78
C ARG A 119 61.77 10.14 -0.06
N HIS A 120 61.09 9.17 0.55
CA HIS A 120 61.72 8.03 1.22
C HIS A 120 62.64 7.22 0.28
N VAL A 121 62.19 6.91 -0.94
CA VAL A 121 63.03 6.21 -1.94
C VAL A 121 64.30 7.01 -2.26
N ARG A 122 64.18 8.32 -2.38
CA ARG A 122 65.31 9.21 -2.65
C ARG A 122 66.27 9.28 -1.47
N SER A 123 65.78 9.46 -0.25
CA SER A 123 66.63 9.48 0.94
C SER A 123 67.30 8.13 1.19
N ASN A 124 66.64 7.02 0.89
CA ASN A 124 67.25 5.69 0.95
C ASN A 124 68.46 5.58 0.00
N THR A 125 68.28 6.03 -1.25
CA THR A 125 69.37 6.02 -2.25
C THR A 125 70.51 6.96 -1.87
N LEU A 126 70.21 8.13 -1.32
CA LEU A 126 71.22 9.10 -0.85
C LEU A 126 71.95 8.60 0.41
N SER A 127 71.25 7.91 1.31
CA SER A 127 71.82 7.35 2.54
C SER A 127 72.83 6.26 2.22
N GLN A 128 72.53 5.39 1.24
CA GLN A 128 73.46 4.37 0.75
C GLN A 128 74.73 4.97 0.15
N ARG A 129 74.67 6.23 -0.31
CA ARG A 129 75.80 6.99 -0.84
C ARG A 129 76.46 7.90 0.21
N GLY A 130 76.04 7.82 1.48
CA GLY A 130 76.55 8.65 2.58
C GLY A 130 76.14 10.14 2.51
N ALA A 131 75.17 10.50 1.68
CA ALA A 131 74.79 11.89 1.42
C ALA A 131 73.67 12.42 2.34
N VAL A 132 73.01 11.56 3.12
CA VAL A 132 72.03 11.95 4.16
C VAL A 132 72.24 11.09 5.42
N SER A 133 71.77 11.58 6.58
CA SER A 133 71.88 10.86 7.85
C SER A 133 70.85 9.72 7.96
N ALA A 134 71.15 8.73 8.80
CA ALA A 134 70.22 7.64 9.13
C ALA A 134 68.90 8.17 9.74
N GLN A 135 69.00 9.20 10.60
CA GLN A 135 67.83 9.86 11.17
C GLN A 135 66.90 10.43 10.10
N GLN A 136 67.44 11.10 9.07
CA GLN A 136 66.62 11.66 7.99
C GLN A 136 65.91 10.56 7.18
N LEU A 137 66.58 9.42 6.97
CA LEU A 137 65.97 8.26 6.29
C LEU A 137 64.81 7.68 7.12
N ASP A 138 65.02 7.52 8.44
CA ASP A 138 64.01 7.01 9.35
C ASP A 138 62.81 7.95 9.45
N ASP A 139 63.03 9.27 9.51
CA ASP A 139 61.98 10.29 9.50
C ASP A 139 61.14 10.24 8.21
N ASP A 140 61.79 10.14 7.04
CA ASP A 140 61.10 10.02 5.75
C ASP A 140 60.31 8.70 5.63
N ARG A 141 60.85 7.61 6.17
CA ARG A 141 60.17 6.32 6.23
C ARG A 141 58.92 6.40 7.10
N ALA A 142 59.06 6.95 8.31
CA ALA A 142 57.94 7.14 9.24
C ALA A 142 56.85 8.03 8.62
N ALA A 143 57.24 9.09 7.90
CA ALA A 143 56.30 9.95 7.16
C ALA A 143 55.53 9.18 6.08
N ALA A 144 56.20 8.32 5.30
CA ALA A 144 55.56 7.50 4.28
C ALA A 144 54.61 6.45 4.87
N GLU A 145 54.99 5.80 5.97
CA GLU A 145 54.15 4.85 6.69
C GLU A 145 52.91 5.55 7.29
N SER A 146 53.07 6.74 7.86
CA SER A 146 51.96 7.56 8.37
C SER A 146 51.00 7.99 7.25
N ALA A 147 51.51 8.47 6.12
CA ALA A 147 50.69 8.82 4.95
C ALA A 147 49.92 7.61 4.41
N ARG A 148 50.50 6.41 4.46
CA ARG A 148 49.84 5.17 4.07
C ARG A 148 48.69 4.82 5.02
N ALA A 149 48.90 4.93 6.33
CA ALA A 149 47.84 4.73 7.31
C ALA A 149 46.70 5.74 7.14
N ALA A 150 47.02 7.00 6.88
CA ALA A 150 46.02 8.04 6.61
C ALA A 150 45.18 7.76 5.35
N LEU A 151 45.82 7.24 4.28
CA LEU A 151 45.11 6.82 3.07
C LEU A 151 44.15 5.65 3.34
N GLU A 152 44.59 4.62 4.08
CA GLU A 152 43.73 3.49 4.41
C GLU A 152 42.54 3.91 5.29
N SER A 153 42.76 4.83 6.24
CA SER A 153 41.67 5.45 7.01
C SER A 153 40.66 6.18 6.10
N ALA A 154 41.13 6.98 5.15
CA ALA A 154 40.27 7.67 4.19
C ALA A 154 39.48 6.70 3.30
N LYS A 155 40.09 5.58 2.88
CA LYS A 155 39.38 4.53 2.12
C LYS A 155 38.30 3.87 2.97
N ALA A 156 38.56 3.62 4.26
CA ALA A 156 37.56 3.10 5.18
C ALA A 156 36.38 4.07 5.35
N GLN A 157 36.63 5.39 5.37
CA GLN A 157 35.56 6.40 5.38
C GLN A 157 34.70 6.35 4.12
N VAL A 158 35.29 6.15 2.93
CA VAL A 158 34.51 5.93 1.69
C VAL A 158 33.65 4.67 1.79
N SER A 159 34.18 3.59 2.36
CA SER A 159 33.39 2.36 2.58
C SER A 159 32.20 2.61 3.52
N ALA A 160 32.40 3.35 4.61
CA ALA A 160 31.33 3.76 5.51
C ALA A 160 30.28 4.65 4.82
N ALA A 161 30.73 5.60 3.98
CA ALA A 161 29.83 6.46 3.20
C ALA A 161 29.00 5.65 2.19
N ARG A 162 29.59 4.63 1.55
CA ARG A 162 28.84 3.70 0.68
C ARG A 162 27.77 2.94 1.46
N ALA A 163 28.10 2.41 2.64
CA ALA A 163 27.12 1.74 3.48
C ALA A 163 25.97 2.69 3.90
N ALA A 164 26.28 3.96 4.20
CA ALA A 164 25.28 4.97 4.52
C ALA A 164 24.36 5.29 3.32
N ILE A 165 24.88 5.29 2.10
CA ILE A 165 24.08 5.41 0.86
C ILE A 165 23.12 4.24 0.71
N GLU A 166 23.58 3.01 0.93
CA GLU A 166 22.71 1.84 0.83
C GLU A 166 21.61 1.87 1.90
N ALA A 167 21.93 2.27 3.13
CA ALA A 167 20.93 2.50 4.17
C ALA A 167 19.90 3.59 3.79
N ALA A 168 20.34 4.67 3.13
CA ALA A 168 19.45 5.69 2.61
C ALA A 168 18.55 5.16 1.47
N ARG A 169 19.06 4.31 0.58
CA ARG A 169 18.24 3.62 -0.44
C ARG A 169 17.18 2.73 0.20
N THR A 170 17.54 1.95 1.22
CA THR A 170 16.56 1.14 1.97
C THR A 170 15.49 2.03 2.63
N SER A 171 15.88 3.20 3.14
CA SER A 171 14.93 4.15 3.73
C SER A 171 13.93 4.70 2.70
N ILE A 172 14.34 4.91 1.45
CA ILE A 172 13.44 5.27 0.35
C ILE A 172 12.43 4.15 0.08
N ILE A 173 12.89 2.90 0.01
CA ILE A 173 12.01 1.74 -0.20
C ILE A 173 10.98 1.66 0.93
N GLN A 174 11.42 1.79 2.18
CA GLN A 174 10.52 1.79 3.34
C GLN A 174 9.48 2.93 3.27
N ALA A 175 9.90 4.14 2.88
CA ALA A 175 8.98 5.26 2.71
C ALA A 175 7.97 5.00 1.58
N GLN A 176 8.39 4.38 0.47
CA GLN A 176 7.50 3.99 -0.63
C GLN A 176 6.49 2.93 -0.18
N THR A 177 6.92 1.92 0.57
CA THR A 177 6.00 0.92 1.14
C THR A 177 4.95 1.56 2.05
N ARG A 178 5.29 2.62 2.79
CA ARG A 178 4.31 3.37 3.58
C ARG A 178 3.28 4.09 2.71
N VAL A 179 3.70 4.66 1.57
CA VAL A 179 2.78 5.24 0.58
C VAL A 179 1.81 4.16 0.06
N GLU A 180 2.33 3.00 -0.33
CA GLU A 180 1.50 1.89 -0.82
C GLU A 180 0.49 1.40 0.23
N ALA A 181 0.90 1.32 1.49
CA ALA A 181 0.03 0.95 2.61
C ALA A 181 -1.07 2.00 2.87
N ALA A 182 -0.73 3.29 2.82
CA ALA A 182 -1.69 4.38 2.92
C ALA A 182 -2.71 4.35 1.77
N GLN A 183 -2.24 4.13 0.54
CA GLN A 183 -3.10 3.94 -0.64
C GLN A 183 -3.98 2.70 -0.53
N ALA A 184 -3.48 1.59 0.04
CA ALA A 184 -4.30 0.40 0.28
C ALA A 184 -5.43 0.69 1.27
N THR A 185 -5.15 1.51 2.29
CA THR A 185 -6.16 1.95 3.26
C THR A 185 -7.23 2.83 2.60
N GLU A 186 -6.82 3.78 1.76
CA GLU A 186 -7.76 4.59 0.96
C GLU A 186 -8.62 3.71 0.04
N ARG A 187 -8.02 2.75 -0.67
CA ARG A 187 -8.75 1.80 -1.53
C ARG A 187 -9.80 1.00 -0.76
N ARG A 188 -9.48 0.56 0.46
CA ARG A 188 -10.45 -0.13 1.32
C ARG A 188 -11.61 0.79 1.69
N ILE A 189 -11.34 2.04 2.10
CA ILE A 189 -12.38 3.01 2.45
C ILE A 189 -13.27 3.33 1.23
N LEU A 190 -12.68 3.44 0.03
CA LEU A 190 -13.42 3.62 -1.21
C LEU A 190 -14.33 2.43 -1.53
N ALA A 191 -13.86 1.20 -1.27
CA ALA A 191 -14.69 0.01 -1.40
C ALA A 191 -15.85 0.02 -0.40
N ASP A 192 -15.61 0.46 0.84
CA ASP A 192 -16.64 0.60 1.86
C ASP A 192 -17.70 1.66 1.48
N ILE A 193 -17.28 2.77 0.87
CA ILE A 193 -18.18 3.80 0.30
C ILE A 193 -18.98 3.22 -0.88
N TYR A 194 -18.37 2.43 -1.74
CA TYR A 194 -19.06 1.80 -2.86
C TYR A 194 -20.10 0.76 -2.40
N ASP A 195 -19.75 -0.06 -1.41
CA ASP A 195 -20.65 -1.05 -0.81
C ASP A 195 -21.77 -0.40 0.03
N SER A 196 -21.68 0.90 0.31
CA SER A 196 -22.76 1.70 0.91
C SER A 196 -23.88 2.05 -0.07
N GLU A 197 -23.73 1.72 -1.36
CA GLU A 197 -24.79 1.72 -2.36
C GLU A 197 -25.42 0.33 -2.46
N LEU A 198 -26.67 0.18 -2.03
CA LEU A 198 -27.41 -1.09 -2.16
C LEU A 198 -27.88 -1.25 -3.60
N LYS A 199 -27.39 -2.28 -4.30
CA LYS A 199 -27.73 -2.55 -5.70
C LYS A 199 -28.60 -3.80 -5.86
N ALA A 200 -29.48 -3.78 -6.86
CA ALA A 200 -30.32 -4.92 -7.19
C ALA A 200 -29.48 -6.13 -7.66
N PRO A 201 -29.69 -7.32 -7.08
CA PRO A 201 -28.94 -8.52 -7.44
C PRO A 201 -29.29 -9.03 -8.86
N PRO A 202 -28.43 -9.88 -9.46
CA PRO A 202 -28.75 -10.56 -10.71
C PRO A 202 -30.00 -11.42 -10.57
N ARG A 203 -30.87 -11.41 -11.59
CA ARG A 203 -31.94 -12.42 -11.70
C ARG A 203 -31.29 -13.79 -11.90
N ARG A 204 -31.53 -14.75 -10.99
CA ARG A 204 -31.11 -16.14 -11.21
C ARG A 204 -31.89 -16.76 -12.38
N PRO A 205 -31.25 -17.51 -13.30
CA PRO A 205 -31.97 -18.29 -14.28
C PRO A 205 -32.80 -19.37 -13.57
N HIS A 206 -34.06 -19.51 -13.95
CA HIS A 206 -34.97 -20.50 -13.40
C HIS A 206 -34.45 -21.92 -13.68
N SER A 207 -34.10 -22.67 -12.64
CA SER A 207 -33.91 -24.12 -12.77
C SER A 207 -35.29 -24.77 -12.90
N VAL A 208 -35.69 -25.06 -14.14
CA VAL A 208 -36.90 -25.84 -14.43
C VAL A 208 -36.70 -27.26 -13.90
N SER A 209 -37.29 -27.57 -12.75
CA SER A 209 -37.45 -28.95 -12.30
C SER A 209 -38.54 -29.58 -13.15
N ARG A 210 -38.15 -30.39 -14.15
CA ARG A 210 -39.06 -31.31 -14.81
C ARG A 210 -39.41 -32.44 -13.84
N ARG A 211 -40.70 -32.62 -13.56
CA ARG A 211 -41.28 -33.92 -13.25
C ARG A 211 -42.51 -34.11 -14.11
#